data_AF-A0A971H6P5-F1
#
_entry.id   AF-A0A971H6P5-F1
#
_cell.length_a   1.000
_cell.length_b   1.000
_cell.length_c   1.000
_cell.angle_alpha   90.00
_cell.angle_beta   90.00
_cell.angle_gamma   90.00
#
_symmetry.space_group_name_H-M   'P 1'
#
loop_
_entity.id
_entity.type
_entity.pdbx_description
1 polymer ?
#
loop_
_entity_poly.entity_id
_entity_poly.type
_entity_poly.pdbx_seq_one_letter_code
_entity_poly.pdbx_strand_id
1 'polypeptide(L)'
;MEPKDIKIISCKALSEEQIEKLLIHSSTTQPFHLGSDEDLRISLAGAQEKTALLYHQKNWSIPLGATPSTHIFKLPIGKVGYIDISTSVENEWLCSQIIRMYGVAVADCQIGHFGNQKALIVERFDRKISSDGSWIMRLPQEDMCQANGISSSQKYESDGGPGIETIMNTLLYSSASEEDRLSFFKSQILMWLLCCPDGHAKNFSIFLLPHGQFRATPLYDIISAYPLLGRGSSQIYPKNIKMAMAISGKNRHYHWYKIQKDHWFTTGRLVGIPSNNVAEIIDHIVKITPMVLNSVQHIIPSDFPSSVAEPILDGLAHAVEQLSKA
;
A
#
# COMPACT_ATOMS: atom_id res chain seq x y z
N MET A 1 -24.36 21.39 -12.36
CA MET A 1 -25.07 20.60 -13.39
C MET A 1 -25.10 19.17 -12.87
N GLU A 2 -26.26 18.60 -12.60
CA GLU A 2 -26.33 17.22 -12.11
C GLU A 2 -25.83 16.24 -13.19
N PRO A 3 -25.04 15.22 -12.83
CA PRO A 3 -24.59 14.21 -13.78
C PRO A 3 -25.81 13.43 -14.31
N LYS A 4 -26.04 13.50 -15.63
CA LYS A 4 -27.06 12.68 -16.31
C LYS A 4 -26.54 11.24 -16.43
N ASP A 5 -27.47 10.29 -16.50
CA ASP A 5 -27.21 8.87 -16.82
C ASP A 5 -26.27 8.10 -15.87
N ILE A 6 -26.30 8.43 -14.58
CA ILE A 6 -25.49 7.75 -13.53
C ILE A 6 -25.81 6.25 -13.34
N LYS A 7 -26.95 5.79 -13.87
CA LYS A 7 -27.43 4.39 -13.78
C LYS A 7 -27.22 3.60 -15.07
N ILE A 8 -26.26 4.00 -15.90
CA ILE A 8 -25.89 3.30 -17.14
C ILE A 8 -24.38 3.16 -17.20
N ILE A 9 -23.87 2.01 -17.66
CA ILE A 9 -22.48 1.84 -18.04
C ILE A 9 -22.32 2.24 -19.52
N SER A 10 -21.58 3.33 -19.76
CA SER A 10 -21.20 3.76 -21.10
C SER A 10 -19.68 3.82 -21.19
N CYS A 11 -19.11 3.18 -22.22
CA CYS A 11 -17.66 3.08 -22.36
C CYS A 11 -17.24 2.85 -23.80
N LYS A 12 -15.98 3.18 -24.10
CA LYS A 12 -15.32 2.83 -25.36
C LYS A 12 -14.26 1.77 -25.08
N ALA A 13 -14.45 0.58 -25.65
CA ALA A 13 -13.47 -0.50 -25.55
C ALA A 13 -12.13 -0.10 -26.18
N LEU A 14 -11.04 -0.55 -25.56
CA LEU A 14 -9.67 -0.34 -26.03
C LEU A 14 -9.09 -1.65 -26.54
N SER A 15 -8.34 -1.58 -27.64
CA SER A 15 -7.41 -2.65 -28.01
C SER A 15 -6.16 -2.60 -27.13
N GLU A 16 -5.42 -3.71 -27.08
CA GLU A 16 -4.14 -3.78 -26.35
C GLU A 16 -3.15 -2.68 -26.80
N GLU A 17 -3.03 -2.44 -28.11
CA GLU A 17 -2.19 -1.38 -28.68
C GLU A 17 -2.62 0.03 -28.21
N GLN A 18 -3.93 0.26 -28.06
CA GLN A 18 -4.44 1.54 -27.55
C GLN A 18 -4.12 1.71 -26.06
N ILE A 19 -4.13 0.63 -25.28
CA ILE A 19 -3.74 0.65 -23.87
C ILE A 19 -2.24 0.92 -23.75
N GLU A 20 -1.41 0.24 -24.54
CA GLU A 20 0.04 0.47 -24.60
C GLU A 20 0.35 1.95 -24.88
N LYS A 21 -0.27 2.53 -25.93
CA LYS A 21 -0.11 3.95 -26.24
C LYS A 21 -0.55 4.83 -25.09
N LEU A 22 -1.68 4.54 -24.44
CA LEU A 22 -2.17 5.31 -23.30
C LEU A 22 -1.20 5.29 -22.13
N LEU A 23 -0.60 4.13 -21.83
CA LEU A 23 0.40 3.97 -20.78
C LEU A 23 1.66 4.80 -21.08
N ILE A 24 2.17 4.76 -22.31
CA ILE A 24 3.32 5.58 -22.75
C ILE A 24 3.05 7.09 -22.61
N HIS A 25 1.85 7.56 -22.98
CA HIS A 25 1.52 8.99 -22.83
C HIS A 25 1.39 9.40 -21.37
N SER A 26 0.85 8.52 -20.53
CA SER A 26 0.73 8.76 -19.09
C SER A 26 2.10 8.94 -18.43
N SER A 27 3.17 8.35 -19.01
CA SER A 27 4.51 8.39 -18.45
C SER A 27 5.36 9.63 -18.80
N THR A 28 4.76 10.61 -19.45
CA THR A 28 5.48 11.80 -19.95
C THR A 28 5.03 13.09 -19.26
N THR A 29 4.16 13.00 -18.25
CA THR A 29 3.50 14.15 -17.63
C THR A 29 3.70 14.23 -16.10
N GLN A 30 4.94 14.46 -15.64
CA GLN A 30 5.34 15.46 -14.61
C GLN A 30 6.76 15.17 -14.03
N PRO A 31 7.66 16.18 -13.89
CA PRO A 31 8.93 16.01 -13.18
C PRO A 31 8.76 16.13 -11.65
N PHE A 32 9.42 15.23 -10.93
CA PHE A 32 9.48 15.10 -9.47
C PHE A 32 9.98 16.36 -8.74
N HIS A 33 9.44 16.62 -7.54
CA HIS A 33 10.07 17.50 -6.54
C HIS A 33 10.85 16.65 -5.52
N LEU A 34 12.19 16.73 -5.56
CA LEU A 34 13.02 16.33 -4.43
C LEU A 34 12.85 17.36 -3.30
N GLY A 35 12.47 16.90 -2.11
CA GLY A 35 12.76 17.64 -0.89
C GLY A 35 14.28 17.73 -0.70
N SER A 36 14.76 18.87 -0.21
CA SER A 36 16.19 19.18 -0.03
C SER A 36 16.96 18.10 0.73
N ASP A 37 18.21 17.89 0.29
CA ASP A 37 19.22 17.00 0.85
C ASP A 37 19.36 17.14 2.38
N GLU A 38 18.83 16.14 3.10
CA GLU A 38 19.43 15.56 4.34
C GLU A 38 18.61 14.39 4.90
N ASP A 39 17.42 14.12 4.37
CA ASP A 39 16.60 12.97 4.74
C ASP A 39 16.02 12.32 3.49
N LEU A 40 16.56 11.16 3.09
CA LEU A 40 16.11 10.38 1.93
C LEU A 40 14.73 9.76 2.19
N ARG A 41 13.70 10.60 2.28
CA ARG A 41 12.29 10.25 2.46
C ARG A 41 11.65 10.14 1.08
N ILE A 42 11.96 9.05 0.38
CA ILE A 42 11.36 8.78 -0.93
C ILE A 42 9.90 8.39 -0.71
N SER A 43 9.00 9.26 -1.13
CA SER A 43 7.59 8.92 -1.33
C SER A 43 7.46 7.97 -2.53
N LEU A 44 7.66 6.68 -2.30
CA LEU A 44 7.62 5.61 -3.30
C LEU A 44 6.25 5.53 -4.00
N ALA A 45 5.14 5.61 -3.27
CA ALA A 45 3.82 5.37 -3.87
C ALA A 45 3.12 6.63 -4.41
N GLY A 46 3.30 7.77 -3.75
CA GLY A 46 2.63 9.03 -4.11
C GLY A 46 3.08 9.66 -5.42
N ALA A 47 4.25 9.27 -5.93
CA ALA A 47 4.88 9.83 -7.13
C ALA A 47 4.81 8.90 -8.36
N GLN A 48 4.15 7.74 -8.22
CA GLN A 48 4.01 6.77 -9.29
C GLN A 48 2.97 7.25 -10.31
N GLU A 49 3.37 7.29 -11.57
CA GLU A 49 2.47 7.61 -12.67
C GLU A 49 1.35 6.57 -12.75
N LYS A 50 0.13 7.07 -12.92
CA LYS A 50 -1.05 6.22 -12.93
C LYS A 50 -2.14 6.75 -13.82
N THR A 51 -2.88 5.80 -14.39
CA THR A 51 -4.12 6.05 -15.12
C THR A 51 -5.22 5.17 -14.55
N ALA A 52 -6.46 5.34 -15.00
CA ALA A 52 -7.57 4.53 -14.54
C ALA A 52 -8.47 4.13 -15.70
N LEU A 53 -8.78 2.83 -15.78
CA LEU A 53 -9.62 2.25 -16.82
C LEU A 53 -10.82 1.54 -16.22
N LEU A 54 -11.83 1.31 -17.06
CA LEU A 54 -12.97 0.46 -16.75
C LEU A 54 -12.69 -0.96 -17.27
N TYR A 55 -12.79 -1.95 -16.40
CA TYR A 55 -12.94 -3.34 -16.80
C TYR A 55 -14.44 -3.67 -16.90
N HIS A 56 -14.94 -3.94 -18.10
CA HIS A 56 -16.34 -4.31 -18.33
C HIS A 56 -16.48 -5.29 -19.48
N GLN A 57 -17.34 -6.30 -19.33
CA GLN A 57 -17.56 -7.36 -20.33
C GLN A 57 -16.24 -8.00 -20.80
N LYS A 58 -15.34 -8.26 -19.86
CA LYS A 58 -13.99 -8.83 -20.08
C LYS A 58 -13.04 -7.96 -20.92
N ASN A 59 -13.35 -6.68 -21.11
CA ASN A 59 -12.53 -5.75 -21.88
C ASN A 59 -12.13 -4.52 -21.06
N TRP A 60 -10.93 -4.01 -21.32
CA TRP A 60 -10.49 -2.70 -20.85
C TRP A 60 -11.09 -1.59 -21.71
N SER A 61 -11.63 -0.56 -21.07
CA SER A 61 -12.37 0.52 -21.73
C SER A 61 -12.09 1.87 -21.09
N ILE A 62 -12.23 2.93 -21.88
CA ILE A 62 -12.35 4.29 -21.37
C ILE A 62 -13.81 4.51 -20.93
N PRO A 63 -14.06 4.85 -19.66
CA PRO A 63 -15.42 5.19 -19.22
C PRO A 63 -15.89 6.49 -19.87
N LEU A 64 -17.17 6.56 -20.24
CA LEU A 64 -17.81 7.73 -20.83
C LEU A 64 -18.86 8.31 -19.89
N GLY A 65 -19.04 9.64 -19.95
CA GLY A 65 -20.04 10.35 -19.15
C GLY A 65 -19.81 10.17 -17.65
N ALA A 66 -20.84 9.75 -16.93
CA ALA A 66 -20.80 9.56 -15.49
C ALA A 66 -20.20 8.20 -15.05
N THR A 67 -19.96 7.28 -16.00
CA THR A 67 -19.41 5.95 -15.73
C THR A 67 -18.05 6.08 -15.03
N PRO A 68 -17.84 5.44 -13.88
CA PRO A 68 -16.53 5.45 -13.24
C PRO A 68 -15.57 4.43 -13.87
N SER A 69 -14.26 4.67 -13.72
CA SER A 69 -13.24 3.63 -13.84
C SER A 69 -13.35 2.64 -12.66
N THR A 70 -12.89 1.40 -12.89
CA THR A 70 -12.88 0.33 -11.87
C THR A 70 -11.49 -0.11 -11.47
N HIS A 71 -10.46 0.22 -12.25
CA HIS A 71 -9.08 -0.15 -11.94
C HIS A 71 -8.15 1.03 -12.09
N ILE A 72 -7.10 1.04 -11.28
CA ILE A 72 -5.95 1.94 -11.38
C ILE A 72 -4.81 1.15 -12.00
N PHE A 73 -4.16 1.73 -12.99
CA PHE A 73 -2.98 1.20 -13.65
C PHE A 73 -1.80 2.01 -13.17
N LYS A 74 -0.87 1.39 -12.47
CA LYS A 74 0.35 2.04 -11.98
C LYS A 74 1.54 1.60 -12.81
N LEU A 75 2.25 2.57 -13.36
CA LEU A 75 3.42 2.32 -14.20
C LEU A 75 4.67 2.18 -13.34
N PRO A 76 5.75 1.56 -13.86
CA PRO A 76 7.03 1.57 -13.17
C PRO A 76 7.48 3.00 -12.83
N ILE A 77 7.88 3.24 -11.59
CA ILE A 77 8.38 4.55 -11.11
C ILE A 77 9.63 5.00 -11.88
N GLY A 78 10.48 4.06 -12.30
CA GLY A 78 11.75 4.35 -12.96
C GLY A 78 12.84 4.79 -11.98
N LYS A 79 13.71 5.71 -12.41
CA LYS A 79 14.81 6.22 -11.58
C LYS A 79 14.40 7.47 -10.80
N VAL A 80 14.62 7.46 -9.49
CA VAL A 80 14.40 8.61 -8.61
C VAL A 80 15.73 8.96 -7.95
N GLY A 81 16.29 10.11 -8.33
CA GLY A 81 17.65 10.46 -7.94
C GLY A 81 18.66 9.41 -8.41
N TYR A 82 19.41 8.82 -7.48
CA TYR A 82 20.39 7.77 -7.77
C TYR A 82 19.83 6.34 -7.68
N ILE A 83 18.57 6.17 -7.28
CA ILE A 83 17.96 4.86 -7.01
C ILE A 83 17.10 4.44 -8.20
N ASP A 84 17.21 3.17 -8.58
CA ASP A 84 16.40 2.57 -9.63
C ASP A 84 15.25 1.76 -9.03
N ILE A 85 14.02 2.17 -9.35
CA ILE A 85 12.77 1.60 -8.84
C ILE A 85 11.89 1.18 -10.03
N SER A 86 12.52 0.81 -11.15
CA SER A 86 11.86 0.33 -12.37
C SER A 86 11.14 -1.02 -12.19
N THR A 87 11.38 -1.70 -11.08
CA THR A 87 10.69 -2.94 -10.67
C THR A 87 9.62 -2.73 -9.60
N SER A 88 9.13 -1.49 -9.46
CA SER A 88 8.07 -1.13 -8.51
C SER A 88 6.77 -1.89 -8.71
N VAL A 89 6.41 -2.23 -9.95
CA VAL A 89 5.22 -3.04 -10.28
C VAL A 89 5.32 -4.42 -9.63
N GLU A 90 6.45 -5.10 -9.81
CA GLU A 90 6.72 -6.41 -9.23
C GLU A 90 6.80 -6.35 -7.70
N ASN A 91 7.50 -5.35 -7.18
CA ASN A 91 7.67 -5.14 -5.75
C ASN A 91 6.32 -4.95 -5.05
N GLU A 92 5.48 -4.05 -5.56
CA GLU A 92 4.16 -3.78 -4.95
C GLU A 92 3.22 -4.97 -5.06
N TRP A 93 3.21 -5.67 -6.21
CA TRP A 93 2.43 -6.89 -6.36
C TRP A 93 2.82 -7.93 -5.31
N LEU A 94 4.12 -8.20 -5.18
CA LEU A 94 4.63 -9.22 -4.25
C LEU A 94 4.32 -8.86 -2.79
N CYS A 95 4.54 -7.60 -2.39
CA CYS A 95 4.20 -7.13 -1.04
C CYS A 95 2.71 -7.28 -0.75
N SER A 96 1.85 -6.97 -1.74
CA SER A 96 0.40 -7.12 -1.62
C SER A 96 -0.02 -8.58 -1.45
N GLN A 97 0.59 -9.51 -2.19
CA GLN A 97 0.34 -10.95 -2.02
C GLN A 97 0.79 -11.44 -0.63
N ILE A 98 1.98 -11.04 -0.18
CA ILE A 98 2.50 -11.42 1.14
C ILE A 98 1.55 -10.96 2.26
N ILE A 99 1.16 -9.68 2.28
CA ILE A 99 0.29 -9.13 3.33
C ILE A 99 -1.09 -9.79 3.33
N ARG A 100 -1.63 -10.08 2.15
CA ARG A 100 -2.89 -10.83 2.01
C ARG A 100 -2.80 -12.21 2.65
N MET A 101 -1.69 -12.93 2.48
CA MET A 101 -1.48 -14.24 3.10
C MET A 101 -1.33 -14.19 4.61
N TYR A 102 -0.98 -13.02 5.18
CA TYR A 102 -1.08 -12.78 6.62
C TYR A 102 -2.52 -12.50 7.09
N GLY A 103 -3.51 -12.50 6.20
CA GLY A 103 -4.91 -12.27 6.53
C GLY A 103 -5.27 -10.79 6.74
N VAL A 104 -4.50 -9.86 6.17
CA VAL A 104 -4.82 -8.44 6.15
C VAL A 104 -5.43 -8.08 4.79
N ALA A 105 -6.57 -7.39 4.79
CA ALA A 105 -7.25 -6.99 3.56
C ALA A 105 -6.37 -6.02 2.75
N VAL A 106 -6.12 -6.34 1.49
CA VAL A 106 -5.36 -5.52 0.53
C VAL A 106 -6.20 -5.39 -0.74
N ALA A 107 -6.07 -4.28 -1.46
CA ALA A 107 -6.68 -4.12 -2.78
C ALA A 107 -6.24 -5.26 -3.71
N ASP A 108 -7.16 -5.80 -4.50
CA ASP A 108 -6.85 -6.84 -5.46
C ASP A 108 -5.97 -6.26 -6.57
N CYS A 109 -4.88 -6.95 -6.90
CA CYS A 109 -3.93 -6.47 -7.89
C CYS A 109 -3.29 -7.59 -8.70
N GLN A 110 -2.99 -7.29 -9.96
CA GLN A 110 -2.29 -8.19 -10.88
C GLN A 110 -1.33 -7.40 -11.76
N ILE A 111 -0.29 -8.07 -12.26
CA ILE A 111 0.62 -7.49 -13.24
C ILE A 111 0.00 -7.70 -14.63
N GLY A 112 -0.14 -6.62 -15.40
CA GLY A 112 -0.62 -6.66 -16.78
C GLY A 112 0.46 -6.22 -17.75
N HIS A 113 0.51 -6.88 -18.92
CA HIS A 113 1.39 -6.54 -20.03
C HIS A 113 0.53 -6.08 -21.23
N PHE A 114 0.94 -4.97 -21.85
CA PHE A 114 0.29 -4.36 -23.00
C PHE A 114 1.37 -3.96 -23.99
N GLY A 115 1.62 -4.80 -24.99
CA GLY A 115 2.82 -4.68 -25.84
C GLY A 115 4.11 -4.67 -25.00
N ASN A 116 4.91 -3.61 -25.10
CA ASN A 116 6.15 -3.46 -24.33
C ASN A 116 5.97 -2.80 -22.96
N GLN A 117 4.74 -2.39 -22.61
CA GLN A 117 4.45 -1.75 -21.33
C GLN A 117 3.94 -2.76 -20.31
N LYS A 118 4.45 -2.66 -19.09
CA LYS A 118 3.90 -3.36 -17.91
C LYS A 118 3.25 -2.36 -16.97
N ALA A 119 2.20 -2.79 -16.29
CA ALA A 119 1.56 -1.99 -15.24
C ALA A 119 1.04 -2.88 -14.12
N LEU A 120 1.02 -2.35 -12.90
CA LEU A 120 0.25 -2.94 -11.82
C LEU A 120 -1.21 -2.51 -11.99
N ILE A 121 -2.10 -3.47 -12.21
CA ILE A 121 -3.53 -3.26 -12.32
C ILE A 121 -4.13 -3.51 -10.94
N VAL A 122 -4.62 -2.46 -10.29
CA VAL A 122 -5.22 -2.50 -8.96
C VAL A 122 -6.72 -2.26 -9.06
N GLU A 123 -7.53 -3.20 -8.57
CA GLU A 123 -8.98 -3.05 -8.48
C GLU A 123 -9.34 -2.00 -7.44
N ARG A 124 -10.22 -1.09 -7.83
CA ARG A 124 -10.70 -0.01 -6.97
C ARG A 124 -11.75 -0.53 -6.00
N PHE A 125 -11.38 -0.62 -4.74
CA PHE A 125 -12.32 -0.97 -3.66
C PHE A 125 -13.33 0.14 -3.35
N ASP A 126 -13.15 1.36 -3.88
CA ASP A 126 -14.14 2.46 -3.81
C ASP A 126 -15.16 2.41 -4.96
N ARG A 127 -15.28 1.26 -5.62
CA ARG A 127 -16.24 0.98 -6.69
C ARG A 127 -17.03 -0.27 -6.39
N LYS A 128 -18.31 -0.28 -6.73
CA LYS A 128 -19.17 -1.46 -6.60
C LYS A 128 -20.14 -1.54 -7.76
N ILE A 129 -20.16 -2.68 -8.45
CA ILE A 129 -21.20 -2.94 -9.45
C ILE A 129 -22.56 -3.05 -8.78
N SER A 130 -23.58 -2.45 -9.39
CA SER A 130 -24.97 -2.60 -8.98
C SER A 130 -25.43 -4.06 -9.07
N SER A 131 -26.44 -4.40 -8.27
CA SER A 131 -26.95 -5.77 -8.17
C SER A 131 -27.49 -6.32 -9.49
N ASP A 132 -28.01 -5.44 -10.36
CA ASP A 132 -28.51 -5.75 -11.69
C ASP A 132 -27.44 -5.58 -12.79
N GLY A 133 -26.23 -5.16 -12.42
CA GLY A 133 -25.11 -4.97 -13.36
C GLY A 133 -25.24 -3.73 -14.26
N SER A 134 -26.26 -2.89 -14.09
CA SER A 134 -26.58 -1.81 -15.02
C SER A 134 -25.71 -0.55 -14.85
N TRP A 135 -25.09 -0.38 -13.67
CA TRP A 135 -24.22 0.75 -13.32
C TRP A 135 -23.20 0.44 -12.23
N ILE A 136 -22.29 1.37 -11.98
CA ILE A 136 -21.22 1.25 -10.99
C ILE A 136 -21.31 2.39 -9.97
N MET A 137 -21.48 2.03 -8.71
CA MET A 137 -21.47 2.93 -7.56
C MET A 137 -20.05 3.40 -7.24
N ARG A 138 -19.92 4.68 -6.89
CA ARG A 138 -18.75 5.20 -6.17
C ARG A 138 -19.04 5.09 -4.68
N LEU A 139 -18.18 4.38 -3.95
CA LEU A 139 -18.27 4.29 -2.50
C LEU A 139 -17.50 5.48 -1.90
N PRO A 140 -18.12 6.33 -1.07
CA PRO A 140 -17.42 7.42 -0.42
C PRO A 140 -16.26 6.92 0.45
N GLN A 141 -15.11 7.56 0.33
CA GLN A 141 -13.88 7.22 1.02
C GLN A 141 -13.08 8.48 1.34
N GLU A 142 -12.36 8.45 2.47
CA GLU A 142 -11.39 9.46 2.86
C GLU A 142 -10.08 8.80 3.33
N ASP A 143 -8.95 9.43 3.07
CA ASP A 143 -7.66 9.01 3.65
C ASP A 143 -7.48 9.53 5.09
N MET A 144 -6.50 9.01 5.84
CA MET A 144 -6.32 9.40 7.24
C MET A 144 -5.86 10.85 7.43
N CYS A 145 -5.29 11.51 6.41
CA CYS A 145 -5.06 12.95 6.49
C CYS A 145 -6.41 13.69 6.49
N GLN A 146 -7.28 13.37 5.52
CA GLN A 146 -8.60 13.98 5.39
C GLN A 146 -9.48 13.71 6.62
N ALA A 147 -9.55 12.47 7.08
CA ALA A 147 -10.35 12.07 8.24
C ALA A 147 -9.93 12.79 9.54
N ASN A 148 -8.70 13.29 9.60
CA ASN A 148 -8.17 14.05 10.73
C ASN A 148 -8.05 15.56 10.46
N GLY A 149 -8.53 16.05 9.31
CA GLY A 149 -8.45 17.48 8.94
C GLY A 149 -7.02 17.98 8.68
N ILE A 150 -6.11 17.10 8.29
CA ILE A 150 -4.68 17.39 8.07
C ILE A 150 -4.37 17.54 6.58
N SER A 151 -3.51 18.51 6.24
CA SER A 151 -3.06 18.74 4.87
C SER A 151 -2.33 17.54 4.27
N SER A 152 -2.50 17.31 2.97
CA SER A 152 -1.76 16.27 2.24
C SER A 152 -0.24 16.49 2.24
N SER A 153 0.23 17.73 2.42
CA SER A 153 1.66 18.05 2.54
C SER A 153 2.28 17.51 3.83
N GLN A 154 1.46 17.21 4.84
CA GLN A 154 1.88 16.69 6.14
C GLN A 154 1.52 15.22 6.27
N LYS A 155 1.66 14.45 5.20
CA LYS A 155 1.27 13.03 5.20
C LYS A 155 2.15 12.16 6.11
N TYR A 156 3.40 12.56 6.35
CA TYR A 156 4.32 11.87 7.25
C TYR A 156 4.18 12.39 8.68
N GLU A 157 4.29 11.48 9.65
CA GLU A 157 4.20 11.85 11.06
C GLU A 157 5.31 12.82 11.48
N SER A 158 6.52 12.65 10.93
CA SER A 158 7.65 13.56 11.17
C SER A 158 7.39 15.00 10.72
N ASP A 159 6.42 15.21 9.83
CA ASP A 159 6.05 16.52 9.29
C ASP A 159 4.72 17.04 9.91
N GLY A 160 4.29 16.42 11.02
CA GLY A 160 3.07 16.75 11.76
C GLY A 160 1.81 15.98 11.32
N GLY A 161 1.98 14.94 10.50
CA GLY A 161 0.89 14.06 10.06
C GLY A 161 0.35 13.09 11.12
N PRO A 162 -0.77 12.41 10.83
CA PRO A 162 -1.26 11.32 11.67
C PRO A 162 -0.25 10.18 11.78
N GLY A 163 0.09 9.80 13.01
CA GLY A 163 0.84 8.59 13.32
C GLY A 163 -0.05 7.44 13.78
N ILE A 164 0.58 6.38 14.29
CA ILE A 164 -0.10 5.18 14.80
C ILE A 164 -1.14 5.56 15.86
N GLU A 165 -0.77 6.39 16.84
CA GLU A 165 -1.66 6.78 17.93
C GLU A 165 -2.89 7.56 17.44
N THR A 166 -2.70 8.56 16.58
CA THR A 166 -3.79 9.34 16.00
C THR A 166 -4.75 8.44 15.21
N ILE A 167 -4.23 7.58 14.35
CA ILE A 167 -5.05 6.68 13.53
C ILE A 167 -5.78 5.66 14.41
N MET A 168 -5.13 5.10 15.43
CA MET A 168 -5.77 4.21 16.40
C MET A 168 -6.91 4.90 17.16
N ASN A 169 -6.76 6.18 17.49
CA ASN A 169 -7.80 7.00 18.10
C ASN A 169 -8.96 7.29 17.13
N THR A 170 -8.68 7.55 15.85
CA THR A 170 -9.72 7.63 14.81
C THR A 170 -10.51 6.32 14.75
N LEU A 171 -9.82 5.18 14.68
CA LEU A 171 -10.44 3.86 14.54
C LEU A 171 -11.22 3.39 15.79
N LEU A 172 -11.13 4.09 16.94
CA LEU A 172 -12.04 3.86 18.08
C LEU A 172 -13.51 4.10 17.71
N TYR A 173 -13.77 4.98 16.75
CA TYR A 173 -15.13 5.34 16.32
C TYR A 173 -15.58 4.57 15.07
N SER A 174 -14.77 3.63 14.58
CA SER A 174 -15.19 2.73 13.50
C SER A 174 -16.35 1.84 13.95
N SER A 175 -17.28 1.56 13.03
CA SER A 175 -18.36 0.58 13.26
C SER A 175 -17.84 -0.87 13.45
N ALA A 176 -16.57 -1.13 13.12
CA ALA A 176 -15.87 -2.39 13.39
C ALA A 176 -14.55 -2.12 14.17
N SER A 177 -14.63 -1.28 15.21
CA SER A 177 -13.45 -0.72 15.90
C SER A 177 -12.39 -1.76 16.31
N GLU A 178 -12.78 -2.89 16.91
CA GLU A 178 -11.82 -3.91 17.34
C GLU A 178 -11.06 -4.52 16.14
N GLU A 179 -11.79 -4.93 15.10
CA GLU A 179 -11.22 -5.52 13.88
C GLU A 179 -10.30 -4.53 13.17
N ASP A 180 -10.76 -3.30 12.94
CA ASP A 180 -10.00 -2.27 12.23
C ASP A 180 -8.72 -1.89 12.98
N ARG A 181 -8.79 -1.74 14.31
CA ARG A 181 -7.63 -1.40 15.16
C ARG A 181 -6.61 -2.53 15.18
N LEU A 182 -7.03 -3.78 15.35
CA LEU A 182 -6.13 -4.94 15.34
C LEU A 182 -5.51 -5.14 13.95
N SER A 183 -6.30 -4.99 12.89
CA SER A 183 -5.83 -5.08 11.50
C SER A 183 -4.81 -4.00 11.16
N PHE A 184 -5.08 -2.74 11.52
CA PHE A 184 -4.14 -1.63 11.34
C PHE A 184 -2.85 -1.85 12.15
N PHE A 185 -2.95 -2.27 13.41
CA PHE A 185 -1.76 -2.52 14.22
C PHE A 185 -0.91 -3.66 13.65
N LYS A 186 -1.56 -4.75 13.22
CA LYS A 186 -0.91 -5.87 12.51
C LYS A 186 -0.25 -5.42 11.22
N SER A 187 -0.87 -4.51 10.45
CA SER A 187 -0.26 -3.97 9.23
C SER A 187 1.00 -3.17 9.51
N GLN A 188 1.08 -2.42 10.62
CA GLN A 188 2.30 -1.71 11.00
C GLN A 188 3.47 -2.67 11.25
N ILE A 189 3.21 -3.78 11.96
CA ILE A 189 4.21 -4.84 12.19
C ILE A 189 4.67 -5.44 10.86
N LEU A 190 3.72 -5.79 9.97
CA LEU A 190 4.04 -6.38 8.67
C LEU A 190 4.81 -5.43 7.76
N MET A 191 4.45 -4.14 7.73
CA MET A 191 5.19 -3.12 6.98
C MET A 191 6.62 -2.95 7.51
N TRP A 192 6.83 -3.03 8.83
CA TRP A 192 8.17 -3.06 9.39
C TRP A 192 8.95 -4.32 8.99
N LEU A 193 8.33 -5.51 9.09
CA LEU A 193 8.95 -6.77 8.68
C LEU A 193 9.28 -6.82 7.18
N LEU A 194 8.52 -6.11 6.35
CA LEU A 194 8.75 -5.97 4.91
C LEU A 194 9.66 -4.80 4.55
N CYS A 195 10.18 -4.05 5.53
CA CYS A 195 10.98 -2.85 5.29
C CYS A 195 10.26 -1.87 4.35
N CYS A 196 8.99 -1.55 4.63
CA CYS A 196 8.16 -0.61 3.89
C CYS A 196 8.22 0.78 4.53
N PRO A 197 9.10 1.70 4.07
CA PRO A 197 9.27 3.00 4.72
C PRO A 197 8.11 3.98 4.46
N ASP A 198 7.34 3.78 3.38
CA ASP A 198 6.38 4.78 2.86
C ASP A 198 4.92 4.54 3.31
N GLY A 199 4.71 3.82 4.42
CA GLY A 199 3.39 3.60 5.02
C GLY A 199 2.85 4.84 5.76
N HIS A 200 2.70 5.97 5.05
CA HIS A 200 2.25 7.24 5.63
C HIS A 200 0.72 7.37 5.69
N ALA A 201 0.19 8.41 6.34
CA ALA A 201 -1.24 8.52 6.63
C ALA A 201 -2.15 8.43 5.38
N LYS A 202 -1.71 8.89 4.20
CA LYS A 202 -2.50 8.79 2.96
C LYS A 202 -2.62 7.37 2.37
N ASN A 203 -1.87 6.39 2.89
CA ASN A 203 -1.95 4.97 2.46
C ASN A 203 -2.96 4.18 3.29
N PHE A 204 -3.63 4.83 4.25
CA PHE A 204 -4.70 4.27 5.04
C PHE A 204 -5.95 5.11 4.79
N SER A 205 -7.07 4.45 4.54
CA SER A 205 -8.34 5.11 4.26
C SER A 205 -9.48 4.46 5.03
N ILE A 206 -10.60 5.18 5.09
CA ILE A 206 -11.87 4.71 5.63
C ILE A 206 -12.97 4.84 4.58
N PHE A 207 -13.90 3.89 4.55
CA PHE A 207 -15.17 4.03 3.86
C PHE A 207 -16.12 4.88 4.70
N LEU A 208 -16.81 5.84 4.08
CA LEU A 208 -17.93 6.53 4.73
C LEU A 208 -19.22 5.77 4.44
N LEU A 209 -19.87 5.33 5.52
CA LEU A 209 -21.07 4.51 5.50
C LEU A 209 -22.29 5.38 5.87
N PRO A 210 -23.53 4.89 5.64
CA PRO A 210 -24.73 5.59 6.05
C PRO A 210 -24.72 5.96 7.54
N HIS A 211 -25.44 7.04 7.86
CA HIS A 211 -25.60 7.53 9.24
C HIS A 211 -24.29 7.96 9.94
N GLY A 212 -23.29 8.39 9.16
CA GLY A 212 -22.02 8.89 9.69
C GLY A 212 -21.10 7.79 10.24
N GLN A 213 -21.42 6.52 10.00
CA GLN A 213 -20.53 5.41 10.34
C GLN A 213 -19.36 5.34 9.36
N PHE A 214 -18.27 4.70 9.76
CA PHE A 214 -17.17 4.37 8.88
C PHE A 214 -16.50 3.06 9.27
N ARG A 215 -15.64 2.54 8.39
CA ARG A 215 -14.72 1.41 8.62
C ARG A 215 -13.45 1.57 7.80
N ALA A 216 -12.37 0.93 8.21
CA ALA A 216 -11.14 0.88 7.43
C ALA A 216 -11.36 0.26 6.04
N THR A 217 -10.63 0.76 5.05
CA THR A 217 -10.57 0.15 3.71
C THR A 217 -9.47 -0.92 3.67
N PRO A 218 -9.43 -1.77 2.62
CA PRO A 218 -8.24 -2.54 2.32
C PRO A 218 -6.99 -1.66 2.19
N LEU A 219 -5.81 -2.23 2.48
CA LEU A 219 -4.52 -1.60 2.26
C LEU A 219 -4.20 -1.51 0.76
N TYR A 220 -3.33 -0.56 0.41
CA TYR A 220 -2.84 -0.32 -0.94
C TYR A 220 -1.48 0.39 -0.86
N ASP A 221 -0.77 0.53 -1.98
CA ASP A 221 0.47 1.33 -2.06
C ASP A 221 1.58 0.78 -1.13
N ILE A 222 1.86 -0.53 -1.21
CA ILE A 222 2.78 -1.23 -0.30
C ILE A 222 4.05 -1.59 -1.08
N ILE A 223 5.15 -0.89 -0.82
CA ILE A 223 6.43 -1.10 -1.51
C ILE A 223 7.53 -1.36 -0.47
N SER A 224 8.27 -2.45 -0.66
CA SER A 224 9.44 -2.79 0.17
C SER A 224 10.69 -2.09 -0.31
N ALA A 225 11.52 -1.62 0.63
CA ALA A 225 12.85 -1.11 0.34
C ALA A 225 13.92 -2.22 0.28
N TYR A 226 13.61 -3.49 0.59
CA TYR A 226 14.60 -4.58 0.58
C TYR A 226 15.40 -4.70 -0.72
N PRO A 227 14.78 -4.66 -1.93
CA PRO A 227 15.51 -4.72 -3.19
C PRO A 227 16.47 -3.55 -3.41
N LEU A 228 16.26 -2.44 -2.69
CA LEU A 228 17.01 -1.20 -2.81
C LEU A 228 18.16 -1.14 -1.79
N LEU A 229 18.24 -2.06 -0.83
CA LEU A 229 19.24 -2.02 0.22
C LEU A 229 20.62 -2.43 -0.28
N GLY A 230 21.66 -1.76 0.23
CA GLY A 230 23.04 -2.16 0.01
C GLY A 230 24.05 -1.04 0.23
N ARG A 231 25.22 -1.16 -0.39
CA ARG A 231 26.33 -0.19 -0.27
C ARG A 231 26.78 0.38 -1.62
N GLY A 232 26.15 -0.05 -2.72
CA GLY A 232 26.43 0.46 -4.06
C GLY A 232 25.89 1.88 -4.26
N SER A 233 26.36 2.53 -5.33
CA SER A 233 26.01 3.91 -5.68
C SER A 233 24.52 4.13 -6.01
N SER A 234 23.78 3.06 -6.30
CA SER A 234 22.33 3.09 -6.56
C SER A 234 21.50 2.39 -5.48
N GLN A 235 22.07 2.21 -4.29
CA GLN A 235 21.46 1.50 -3.17
C GLN A 235 21.32 2.40 -1.94
N ILE A 236 20.36 2.06 -1.09
CA ILE A 236 20.10 2.74 0.18
C ILE A 236 20.83 1.99 1.29
N TYR A 237 21.62 2.72 2.07
CA TYR A 237 22.23 2.13 3.25
C TYR A 237 21.16 1.79 4.29
N PRO A 238 21.10 0.55 4.83
CA PRO A 238 20.00 0.12 5.71
C PRO A 238 19.73 1.02 6.92
N LYS A 239 20.76 1.70 7.46
CA LYS A 239 20.60 2.61 8.61
C LYS A 239 19.84 3.90 8.29
N ASN A 240 19.74 4.24 7.00
CA ASN A 240 19.05 5.42 6.52
C ASN A 240 17.54 5.19 6.33
N ILE A 241 17.08 3.94 6.40
CA ILE A 241 15.64 3.63 6.31
C ILE A 241 14.92 4.12 7.57
N LYS A 242 13.88 4.92 7.36
CA LYS A 242 12.96 5.41 8.40
C LYS A 242 11.54 4.97 8.05
N MET A 243 10.79 4.49 9.05
CA MET A 243 9.36 4.24 8.93
C MET A 243 8.60 5.57 8.88
N ALA A 244 7.51 5.64 8.12
CA ALA A 244 6.68 6.85 8.01
C ALA A 244 5.96 7.24 9.32
N MET A 245 5.66 6.26 10.17
CA MET A 245 5.11 6.44 11.50
C MET A 245 6.05 5.80 12.52
N ALA A 246 6.29 6.47 13.63
CA ALA A 246 7.18 5.99 14.67
C ALA A 246 6.52 4.90 15.50
N ILE A 247 7.34 3.91 15.89
CA ILE A 247 6.98 2.93 16.88
C ILE A 247 7.43 3.47 18.23
N SER A 248 6.57 3.40 19.24
CA SER A 248 6.80 3.97 20.55
C SER A 248 7.58 3.02 21.45
N GLY A 249 8.65 3.52 22.08
CA GLY A 249 9.39 2.89 23.18
C GLY A 249 9.54 3.89 24.33
N LYS A 250 10.72 3.95 24.97
CA LYS A 250 11.08 5.09 25.84
C LYS A 250 11.12 6.40 25.05
N ASN A 251 11.48 6.31 23.77
CA ASN A 251 11.48 7.40 22.79
C ASN A 251 10.67 6.98 21.56
N ARG A 252 10.54 7.87 20.58
CA ARG A 252 9.96 7.53 19.26
C ARG A 252 11.02 6.88 18.36
N HIS A 253 10.70 5.73 17.76
CA HIS A 253 11.61 4.99 16.88
C HIS A 253 11.14 5.06 15.43
N TYR A 254 11.87 5.84 14.61
CA TYR A 254 11.66 5.88 13.16
C TYR A 254 12.64 4.97 12.41
N HIS A 255 13.89 4.89 12.84
CA HIS A 255 14.91 4.11 12.14
C HIS A 255 14.55 2.63 12.15
N TRP A 256 14.29 2.07 10.97
CA TRP A 256 13.78 0.72 10.78
C TRP A 256 14.62 -0.34 11.52
N TYR A 257 15.94 -0.25 11.40
CA TYR A 257 16.88 -1.20 12.01
C TYR A 257 16.97 -1.12 13.55
N LYS A 258 16.43 -0.06 14.17
CA LYS A 258 16.42 0.12 15.63
C LYS A 258 15.12 -0.34 16.30
N ILE A 259 14.12 -0.74 15.51
CA ILE A 259 12.84 -1.22 16.04
C ILE A 259 13.02 -2.66 16.52
N GLN A 260 12.40 -3.00 17.64
CA GLN A 260 12.54 -4.25 18.37
C GLN A 260 11.16 -4.66 18.88
N LYS A 261 11.02 -5.94 19.26
CA LYS A 261 9.77 -6.52 19.76
C LYS A 261 9.13 -5.70 20.89
N ASP A 262 9.90 -5.30 21.90
CA ASP A 262 9.40 -4.53 23.05
C ASP A 262 8.79 -3.18 22.69
N HIS A 263 9.22 -2.56 21.58
CA HIS A 263 8.61 -1.33 21.09
C HIS A 263 7.17 -1.58 20.60
N TRP A 264 6.85 -2.77 20.08
CA TRP A 264 5.47 -3.12 19.72
C TRP A 264 4.59 -3.31 20.95
N PHE A 265 5.10 -3.93 22.02
CA PHE A 265 4.35 -4.03 23.29
C PHE A 265 4.11 -2.67 23.93
N THR A 266 5.12 -1.79 23.88
CA THR A 266 5.00 -0.41 24.39
C THR A 266 3.99 0.38 23.56
N THR A 267 4.08 0.31 22.23
CA THR A 267 3.12 0.95 21.32
C THR A 267 1.71 0.43 21.57
N GLY A 268 1.52 -0.89 21.62
CA GLY A 268 0.23 -1.52 21.89
C GLY A 268 -0.40 -0.99 23.17
N ARG A 269 0.36 -0.92 24.27
CA ARG A 269 -0.11 -0.35 25.54
C ARG A 269 -0.57 1.10 25.39
N LEU A 270 0.20 1.94 24.70
CA LEU A 270 -0.12 3.36 24.49
C LEU A 270 -1.42 3.54 23.70
N VAL A 271 -1.64 2.71 22.69
CA VAL A 271 -2.83 2.78 21.84
C VAL A 271 -3.97 1.89 22.32
N GLY A 272 -3.90 1.36 23.54
CA GLY A 272 -4.97 0.59 24.17
C GLY A 272 -5.20 -0.81 23.59
N ILE A 273 -4.16 -1.47 23.08
CA ILE A 273 -4.15 -2.90 22.75
C ILE A 273 -3.53 -3.67 23.94
N PRO A 274 -4.25 -4.63 24.54
CA PRO A 274 -3.72 -5.50 25.59
C PRO A 274 -2.46 -6.26 25.16
N SER A 275 -1.52 -6.47 26.08
CA SER A 275 -0.25 -7.14 25.75
C SER A 275 -0.42 -8.58 25.26
N ASN A 276 -1.47 -9.29 25.70
CA ASN A 276 -1.81 -10.62 25.16
C ASN A 276 -2.21 -10.52 23.68
N ASN A 277 -3.01 -9.53 23.26
CA ASN A 277 -3.34 -9.34 21.85
C ASN A 277 -2.10 -9.01 21.01
N VAL A 278 -1.16 -8.20 21.54
CA VAL A 278 0.12 -7.94 20.84
C VAL A 278 0.92 -9.23 20.67
N ALA A 279 1.02 -10.04 21.74
CA ALA A 279 1.69 -11.33 21.69
C ALA A 279 1.02 -12.28 20.68
N GLU A 280 -0.30 -12.40 20.71
CA GLU A 280 -1.08 -13.22 19.77
C GLU A 280 -0.85 -12.80 18.31
N ILE A 281 -0.80 -11.50 18.01
CA ILE A 281 -0.49 -11.00 16.66
C ILE A 281 0.91 -11.42 16.24
N ILE A 282 1.92 -11.21 17.10
CA ILE A 282 3.32 -11.54 16.81
C ILE A 282 3.50 -13.06 16.65
N ASP A 283 2.97 -13.85 17.58
CA ASP A 283 3.05 -15.30 17.57
C ASP A 283 2.36 -15.87 16.33
N HIS A 284 1.19 -15.32 15.96
CA HIS A 284 0.52 -15.69 14.72
C HIS A 284 1.39 -15.39 13.50
N ILE A 285 1.96 -14.18 13.39
CA ILE A 285 2.86 -13.81 12.28
C ILE A 285 4.01 -14.82 12.19
N VAL A 286 4.77 -15.00 13.29
CA VAL A 286 5.91 -15.92 13.35
C VAL A 286 5.52 -17.34 12.95
N LYS A 287 4.39 -17.83 13.47
CA LYS A 287 3.89 -19.18 13.22
C LYS A 287 3.56 -19.41 11.75
N ILE A 288 2.94 -18.44 11.06
CA ILE A 288 2.49 -18.63 9.68
C ILE A 288 3.54 -18.22 8.64
N THR A 289 4.58 -17.46 9.00
CA THR A 289 5.61 -17.01 8.05
C THR A 289 6.21 -18.13 7.19
N PRO A 290 6.58 -19.33 7.71
CA PRO A 290 7.09 -20.40 6.84
C PRO A 290 6.08 -20.83 5.77
N MET A 291 4.79 -20.89 6.11
CA MET A 291 3.71 -21.18 5.17
C MET A 291 3.54 -20.05 4.15
N VAL A 292 3.59 -18.79 4.58
CA VAL A 292 3.50 -17.62 3.70
C VAL A 292 4.65 -17.64 2.69
N LEU A 293 5.89 -17.78 3.14
CA LEU A 293 7.07 -17.83 2.27
C LEU A 293 6.95 -18.95 1.23
N ASN A 294 6.56 -20.15 1.65
CA ASN A 294 6.34 -21.27 0.74
C ASN A 294 5.22 -20.97 -0.26
N SER A 295 4.07 -20.45 0.20
CA SER A 295 2.92 -20.17 -0.65
C SER A 295 3.22 -19.08 -1.68
N VAL A 296 3.94 -18.04 -1.27
CA VAL A 296 4.36 -16.94 -2.17
C VAL A 296 5.28 -17.45 -3.27
N GLN A 297 6.26 -18.31 -2.95
CA GLN A 297 7.14 -18.91 -3.96
C GLN A 297 6.38 -19.69 -5.05
N HIS A 298 5.22 -20.27 -4.72
CA HIS A 298 4.40 -21.02 -5.69
C HIS A 298 3.55 -20.13 -6.62
N ILE A 299 3.29 -18.87 -6.24
CA ILE A 299 2.47 -17.95 -7.05
C ILE A 299 3.32 -16.95 -7.85
N ILE A 300 4.61 -16.83 -7.52
CA ILE A 300 5.55 -16.00 -8.27
C ILE A 300 5.71 -16.58 -9.69
N PRO A 301 5.49 -15.80 -10.76
CA PRO A 301 5.76 -16.22 -12.14
C PRO A 301 7.22 -16.63 -12.35
N SER A 302 7.47 -17.57 -13.27
CA SER A 302 8.85 -18.04 -13.55
C SER A 302 9.79 -16.96 -14.09
N ASP A 303 9.23 -15.91 -14.71
CA ASP A 303 9.94 -14.76 -15.27
C ASP A 303 10.00 -13.57 -14.31
N PHE A 304 9.51 -13.72 -13.07
CA PHE A 304 9.55 -12.67 -12.07
C PHE A 304 11.00 -12.36 -11.65
N PRO A 305 11.38 -11.08 -11.48
CA PRO A 305 12.76 -10.71 -11.19
C PRO A 305 13.21 -11.21 -9.82
N SER A 306 14.21 -12.09 -9.80
CA SER A 306 14.85 -12.58 -8.57
C SER A 306 15.46 -11.44 -7.75
N SER A 307 15.94 -10.38 -8.43
CA SER A 307 16.43 -9.14 -7.81
C SER A 307 15.39 -8.39 -6.96
N VAL A 308 14.11 -8.75 -7.08
CA VAL A 308 13.01 -8.25 -6.23
C VAL A 308 12.54 -9.32 -5.25
N ALA A 309 12.26 -10.53 -5.75
CA ALA A 309 11.69 -11.60 -4.95
C ALA A 309 12.63 -12.04 -3.82
N GLU A 310 13.88 -12.35 -4.12
CA GLU A 310 14.82 -12.90 -3.13
C GLU A 310 15.07 -11.90 -1.99
N PRO A 311 15.41 -10.60 -2.23
CA PRO A 311 15.61 -9.67 -1.14
C PRO A 311 14.38 -9.48 -0.23
N ILE A 312 13.18 -9.49 -0.80
CA ILE A 312 11.94 -9.33 -0.02
C ILE A 312 11.67 -10.57 0.83
N LEU A 313 11.78 -11.77 0.25
CA LEU A 313 11.49 -13.02 0.95
C LEU A 313 12.55 -13.32 2.01
N ASP A 314 13.83 -13.16 1.70
CA ASP A 314 14.93 -13.33 2.65
C ASP A 314 14.89 -12.28 3.75
N GLY A 315 14.59 -11.03 3.38
CA GLY A 315 14.41 -9.92 4.30
C GLY A 315 13.30 -10.19 5.31
N LEU A 316 12.13 -10.64 4.83
CA LEU A 316 11.00 -11.03 5.66
C LEU A 316 11.35 -12.20 6.59
N ALA A 317 11.98 -13.25 6.06
CA ALA A 317 12.39 -14.42 6.85
C ALA A 317 13.33 -14.01 7.98
N HIS A 318 14.34 -13.20 7.68
CA HIS A 318 15.29 -12.69 8.66
C HIS A 318 14.62 -11.78 9.70
N ALA A 319 13.74 -10.87 9.28
CA ALA A 319 13.06 -9.96 10.19
C ALA A 319 12.14 -10.71 11.17
N VAL A 320 11.45 -11.76 10.70
CA VAL A 320 10.62 -12.62 11.55
C VAL A 320 11.47 -13.45 12.52
N GLU A 321 12.64 -13.93 12.09
CA GLU A 321 13.59 -14.61 12.98
C GLU A 321 14.08 -13.67 14.10
N GLN A 322 14.35 -12.40 13.79
CA GLN A 322 14.71 -11.42 14.82
C GLN A 322 13.53 -11.12 15.76
N LEU A 323 12.31 -11.03 15.21
CA LEU A 323 11.09 -10.81 16.00
C LEU A 323 10.80 -11.97 16.96
N SER A 324 11.14 -13.21 16.60
CA SER A 324 10.90 -14.39 17.44
C SER A 324 11.93 -14.59 18.55
N LYS A 325 13.18 -14.15 18.34
CA LYS A 325 14.28 -14.25 19.32
C LYS A 325 14.25 -13.15 20.39
N ALA A 326 13.59 -12.04 20.10
CA ALA A 326 13.46 -10.89 21.00
C ALA A 326 12.38 -11.09 22.06
#